data_AF-A0A2Y9SNC3-F1
#
_entry.id   AF-A0A2Y9SNC3-F1
#
_cell.length_a   1.000
_cell.length_b   1.000
_cell.length_c   1.000
_cell.angle_alpha   90.00
_cell.angle_beta   90.00
_cell.angle_gamma   90.00
#
_symmetry.space_group_name_H-M   'P 1'
#
loop_
_entity.id
_entity.type
_entity.pdbx_description
1 polymer ?
#
loop_
_entity_poly.entity_id
_entity_poly.type
_entity_poly.pdbx_seq_one_letter_code
_entity_poly.pdbx_strand_id
1 'polypeptide(L)'
;MEIVSERELAQLALVRPLIFSIHEQSTIKNYFKMLEKKVSEYEITQEFMALEFKNLPTVFHSGNELQNRDKNRYRDILPYDSTRVPLRESKDYINAGYIKIVNSGEEYYYIATQGPLPTTTNDFWQMVLENNSNVIVMITREVEGGVIKWHHYWPISMKKPLELKNCHIFLENYQILQYFIIRIFQVVKKSFNIMNIVGQMREQRYGMIQTKVTVYLCYKIVLEVLQKLLTLK
;
A
#
# COMPACT_ATOMS: atom_id res chain seq x y z
N MET A 1 -14.24 19.12 -3.35
CA MET A 1 -15.61 18.56 -3.47
C MET A 1 -15.78 17.60 -2.32
N GLU A 2 -16.92 17.58 -1.64
CA GLU A 2 -17.18 16.61 -0.56
C GLU A 2 -17.17 15.19 -1.14
N ILE A 3 -16.46 14.26 -0.49
CA ILE A 3 -16.31 12.87 -0.93
C ILE A 3 -17.48 12.03 -0.40
N VAL A 4 -17.83 12.22 0.87
CA VAL A 4 -18.93 11.53 1.54
C VAL A 4 -19.51 12.41 2.65
N SER A 5 -20.82 12.42 2.81
CA SER A 5 -21.49 13.15 3.88
C SER A 5 -21.54 12.35 5.19
N GLU A 6 -21.65 13.05 6.32
CA GLU A 6 -21.88 12.42 7.65
C GLU A 6 -23.12 11.53 7.65
N ARG A 7 -24.16 11.89 6.88
CA ARG A 7 -25.38 11.08 6.75
C ARG A 7 -25.11 9.76 6.03
N GLU A 8 -24.34 9.78 4.96
CA GLU A 8 -23.96 8.56 4.22
C GLU A 8 -23.05 7.67 5.08
N LEU A 9 -22.10 8.25 5.80
CA LEU A 9 -21.26 7.51 6.76
C LEU A 9 -22.09 6.85 7.85
N ALA A 10 -23.04 7.58 8.44
CA ALA A 10 -23.94 7.04 9.45
C ALA A 10 -24.78 5.88 8.90
N GLN A 11 -25.15 5.89 7.62
CA GLN A 11 -25.86 4.78 6.99
C GLN A 11 -24.96 3.56 6.76
N LEU A 12 -23.71 3.76 6.31
CA LEU A 12 -22.73 2.70 6.10
C LEU A 12 -22.29 2.02 7.41
N ALA A 13 -22.28 2.76 8.53
CA ALA A 13 -21.94 2.22 9.84
C ALA A 13 -23.02 1.26 10.40
N LEU A 14 -24.23 1.26 9.84
CA LEU A 14 -25.30 0.36 10.29
C LEU A 14 -25.08 -1.04 9.70
N VAL A 15 -24.66 -1.97 10.55
CA VAL A 15 -24.70 -3.40 10.21
C VAL A 15 -26.16 -3.84 10.17
N ARG A 16 -26.72 -4.03 8.97
CA ARG A 16 -28.10 -4.49 8.76
C ARG A 16 -28.09 -5.87 8.13
N PRO A 17 -28.56 -6.91 8.84
CA PRO A 17 -28.69 -8.23 8.26
C PRO A 17 -29.76 -8.23 7.15
N LEU A 18 -29.46 -8.87 6.01
CA LEU A 18 -30.37 -8.97 4.86
C LEU A 18 -31.58 -9.86 5.17
N ILE A 19 -31.40 -10.86 6.03
CA ILE A 19 -32.44 -11.74 6.55
C ILE A 19 -32.29 -11.74 8.08
N PHE A 20 -33.40 -11.55 8.79
CA PHE A 20 -33.39 -11.50 10.26
C PHE A 20 -34.53 -12.35 10.83
N SER A 21 -34.31 -13.65 10.83
CA SER A 21 -35.19 -14.64 11.42
C SER A 21 -35.09 -14.67 12.96
N ILE A 22 -36.11 -15.23 13.60
CA ILE A 22 -36.12 -15.46 15.06
C ILE A 22 -34.93 -16.33 15.49
N HIS A 23 -34.53 -17.29 14.65
CA HIS A 23 -33.38 -18.16 14.92
C HIS A 23 -32.06 -17.36 14.93
N GLU A 24 -31.82 -16.52 13.93
CA GLU A 24 -30.64 -15.64 13.87
C GLU A 24 -30.61 -14.68 15.08
N GLN A 25 -31.76 -14.15 15.49
CA GLN A 25 -31.83 -13.28 16.66
C GLN A 25 -31.46 -14.01 17.96
N SER A 26 -31.89 -15.27 18.12
CA SER A 26 -31.49 -16.11 19.27
C SER A 26 -29.99 -16.39 19.26
N THR A 27 -29.45 -16.76 18.11
CA THR A 27 -28.01 -17.02 17.92
C THR A 27 -27.17 -15.78 18.25
N ILE A 28 -27.56 -14.59 17.77
CA ILE A 28 -26.89 -13.32 18.10
C ILE A 28 -26.93 -13.04 19.60
N LYS A 29 -28.08 -13.24 20.26
CA LYS A 29 -28.19 -13.07 21.72
C LYS A 29 -27.27 -14.02 22.50
N ASN A 30 -27.11 -15.25 22.02
CA ASN A 30 -26.20 -16.22 22.63
C ASN A 30 -24.73 -15.78 22.46
N TYR A 31 -24.34 -15.38 21.25
CA TYR A 31 -22.99 -14.83 21.01
C TYR A 31 -22.73 -13.57 21.83
N PHE A 32 -23.71 -12.68 21.95
CA PHE A 32 -23.60 -11.47 22.76
C PHE A 32 -23.29 -11.79 24.23
N LYS A 33 -24.08 -12.67 24.87
CA LYS A 33 -23.84 -13.11 26.25
C LYS A 33 -22.48 -13.77 26.42
N MET A 34 -22.08 -14.61 25.46
CA MET A 34 -20.78 -15.28 25.47
C MET A 34 -19.63 -14.25 25.42
N LEU A 35 -19.70 -13.28 24.51
CA LEU A 35 -18.67 -12.25 24.36
C LEU A 35 -18.62 -11.29 25.56
N GLU A 36 -19.77 -10.88 26.10
CA GLU A 36 -19.82 -10.09 27.34
C GLU A 36 -19.14 -10.82 28.50
N LYS A 37 -19.44 -12.11 28.69
CA LYS A 37 -18.79 -12.94 29.72
C LYS A 37 -17.27 -12.93 29.54
N LYS A 38 -16.81 -13.19 28.32
CA LYS A 38 -15.37 -13.19 27.97
C LYS A 38 -14.67 -11.87 28.28
N VAL A 39 -15.32 -10.75 27.99
CA VAL A 39 -14.81 -9.41 28.32
C VAL A 39 -14.72 -9.21 29.84
N SER A 40 -15.75 -9.64 30.58
CA SER A 40 -15.82 -9.44 32.03
C SER A 40 -14.87 -10.32 32.85
N GLU A 41 -14.56 -11.52 32.37
CA GLU A 41 -13.80 -12.54 33.12
C GLU A 41 -12.31 -12.62 32.74
N TYR A 42 -11.79 -11.66 31.96
CA TYR A 42 -10.41 -11.66 31.44
C TYR A 42 -10.02 -12.91 30.61
N GLU A 43 -11.01 -13.70 30.16
CA GLU A 43 -10.77 -14.87 29.29
C GLU A 43 -10.04 -14.46 28.00
N ILE A 44 -10.29 -13.23 27.50
CA ILE A 44 -9.62 -12.67 26.30
C ILE A 44 -8.10 -12.65 26.45
N THR A 45 -7.58 -12.29 27.63
CA THR A 45 -6.13 -12.21 27.84
C THR A 45 -5.51 -13.60 27.81
N GLN A 46 -6.19 -14.60 28.36
CA GLN A 46 -5.74 -15.99 28.33
C GLN A 46 -5.76 -16.55 26.90
N GLU A 47 -6.83 -16.28 26.14
CA GLU A 47 -6.92 -16.68 24.72
C GLU A 47 -5.82 -16.04 23.88
N PHE A 48 -5.50 -14.77 24.14
CA PHE A 48 -4.41 -14.08 23.46
C PHE A 48 -3.05 -14.72 23.79
N MET A 49 -2.74 -14.96 25.06
CA MET A 49 -1.50 -15.62 25.46
C MET A 49 -1.36 -17.03 24.87
N ALA A 50 -2.48 -17.76 24.74
CA ALA A 50 -2.48 -19.09 24.14
C ALA A 50 -2.01 -19.09 22.66
N LEU A 51 -2.15 -17.96 21.96
CA LEU A 51 -1.68 -17.83 20.57
C LEU A 51 -0.15 -17.81 20.46
N GLU A 52 0.58 -17.40 21.49
CA GLU A 52 2.05 -17.39 21.50
C GLU A 52 2.64 -18.80 21.38
N PHE A 53 1.88 -19.82 21.78
CA PHE A 53 2.28 -21.23 21.69
C PHE A 53 1.95 -21.89 20.34
N LYS A 54 1.33 -21.16 19.39
CA LYS A 54 1.15 -21.69 18.03
C LYS A 54 2.47 -21.65 17.29
N ASN A 55 2.85 -22.77 16.69
CA ASN A 55 4.01 -22.86 15.80
C ASN A 55 3.80 -21.96 14.57
N LEU A 56 4.35 -20.75 14.62
CA LEU A 56 4.36 -19.81 13.52
C LEU A 56 5.55 -20.11 12.59
N PRO A 57 5.48 -19.76 11.30
CA PRO A 57 6.69 -19.67 10.47
C PRO A 57 7.69 -18.77 11.17
N THR A 58 8.96 -19.13 11.28
CA THR A 58 9.98 -18.33 12.01
C THR A 58 11.11 -17.85 11.11
N VAL A 59 10.94 -17.95 9.80
CA VAL A 59 11.99 -17.68 8.83
C VAL A 59 11.88 -16.24 8.31
N PHE A 60 12.92 -15.46 8.56
CA PHE A 60 13.01 -14.02 8.24
C PHE A 60 14.35 -13.69 7.56
N HIS A 61 14.92 -14.60 6.77
CA HIS A 61 16.24 -14.41 6.16
C HIS A 61 16.26 -13.16 5.29
N SER A 62 15.25 -12.95 4.42
CA SER A 62 15.23 -11.81 3.51
C SER A 62 15.27 -10.48 4.27
N GLY A 63 14.48 -10.33 5.33
CA GLY A 63 14.47 -9.12 6.16
C GLY A 63 15.77 -8.88 6.93
N ASN A 64 16.54 -9.93 7.20
CA ASN A 64 17.79 -9.87 7.96
C ASN A 64 19.05 -9.69 7.09
N GLU A 65 18.95 -9.84 5.77
CA GLU A 65 20.06 -9.60 4.83
C GLU A 65 20.62 -8.19 5.00
N LEU A 66 21.95 -8.06 4.91
CA LEU A 66 22.65 -6.79 5.17
C LEU A 66 22.09 -5.64 4.31
N GLN A 67 21.78 -5.90 3.03
CA GLN A 67 21.20 -4.90 2.12
C GLN A 67 19.77 -4.46 2.47
N ASN A 68 19.02 -5.26 3.23
CA ASN A 68 17.60 -5.04 3.51
C ASN A 68 17.36 -4.43 4.89
N ARG A 69 18.35 -4.48 5.80
CA ARG A 69 18.22 -4.00 7.18
C ARG A 69 17.76 -2.54 7.27
N ASP A 70 18.30 -1.67 6.42
CA ASP A 70 17.97 -0.24 6.41
C ASP A 70 16.59 0.06 5.79
N LYS A 71 15.92 -0.96 5.24
CA LYS A 71 14.53 -0.88 4.76
C LYS A 71 13.51 -1.23 5.83
N ASN A 72 13.96 -1.73 6.98
CA ASN A 72 13.10 -2.07 8.11
C ASN A 72 13.03 -0.90 9.10
N ARG A 73 11.81 -0.49 9.46
CA ARG A 73 11.61 0.55 10.47
C ARG A 73 12.01 0.07 11.86
N TYR A 74 11.75 -1.19 12.16
CA TYR A 74 12.12 -1.86 13.40
C TYR A 74 12.87 -3.14 13.05
N ARG A 75 13.93 -3.45 13.80
CA ARG A 75 14.81 -4.60 13.51
C ARG A 75 14.16 -5.94 13.84
N ASP A 76 13.23 -5.91 14.78
CA ASP A 76 12.52 -7.05 15.37
C ASP A 76 11.16 -7.31 14.71
N ILE A 77 10.68 -6.42 13.83
CA ILE A 77 9.40 -6.56 13.12
C ILE A 77 9.68 -6.78 11.64
N LEU A 78 9.71 -8.05 11.23
CA LEU A 78 10.04 -8.48 9.88
C LEU A 78 8.90 -9.32 9.27
N PRO A 79 8.69 -9.28 7.95
CA PRO A 79 7.76 -10.18 7.29
C PRO A 79 8.36 -11.57 7.18
N TYR A 80 7.53 -12.61 7.29
CA TYR A 80 7.96 -13.98 7.01
C TYR A 80 8.41 -14.14 5.56
N ASP A 81 9.47 -14.91 5.32
CA ASP A 81 9.93 -15.18 3.95
C ASP A 81 8.87 -15.87 3.09
N SER A 82 8.02 -16.70 3.70
CA SER A 82 6.97 -17.46 3.01
C SER A 82 5.81 -16.59 2.52
N THR A 83 5.57 -15.43 3.14
CA THR A 83 4.43 -14.55 2.82
C THR A 83 4.84 -13.13 2.45
N ARG A 84 6.14 -12.83 2.40
CA ARG A 84 6.62 -11.48 2.05
C ARG A 84 6.12 -11.07 0.66
N VAL A 85 5.88 -9.78 0.50
CA VAL A 85 5.54 -9.20 -0.81
C VAL A 85 6.84 -8.93 -1.59
N PRO A 86 7.04 -9.53 -2.78
CA PRO A 86 8.20 -9.24 -3.61
C PRO A 86 7.98 -7.96 -4.45
N LEU A 87 9.05 -7.18 -4.66
CA LEU A 87 9.08 -6.11 -5.67
C LEU A 87 9.60 -6.70 -6.99
N ARG A 88 8.71 -6.97 -7.93
CA ARG A 88 9.00 -7.77 -9.14
C ARG A 88 9.85 -7.01 -10.15
N GLU A 89 9.51 -5.75 -10.44
CA GLU A 89 10.23 -4.95 -11.44
C GLU A 89 11.68 -4.66 -11.00
N SER A 90 11.90 -4.39 -9.72
CA SER A 90 13.23 -4.06 -9.16
C SER A 90 13.99 -5.27 -8.63
N LYS A 91 13.33 -6.43 -8.46
CA LYS A 91 13.86 -7.63 -7.77
C LYS A 91 14.40 -7.30 -6.37
N ASP A 92 13.65 -6.49 -5.64
CA ASP A 92 14.06 -5.87 -4.37
C ASP A 92 13.14 -6.30 -3.19
N TYR A 93 13.49 -5.87 -1.99
CA TYR A 93 12.80 -6.14 -0.73
C TYR A 93 11.96 -4.95 -0.25
N ILE A 94 10.79 -5.26 0.30
CA ILE A 94 9.97 -4.36 1.12
C ILE A 94 9.48 -5.10 2.36
N ASN A 95 9.42 -4.41 3.50
CA ASN A 95 8.86 -4.96 4.74
C ASN A 95 7.32 -4.97 4.67
N ALA A 96 6.80 -5.99 3.99
CA ALA A 96 5.37 -6.23 3.81
C ALA A 96 5.10 -7.72 3.67
N GLY A 97 3.95 -8.18 4.16
CA GLY A 97 3.50 -9.57 4.05
C GLY A 97 2.03 -9.66 3.61
N TYR A 98 1.74 -10.66 2.79
CA TYR A 98 0.37 -11.02 2.44
C TYR A 98 -0.34 -11.63 3.65
N ILE A 99 -1.56 -11.18 3.89
CA ILE A 99 -2.48 -11.75 4.89
C ILE A 99 -3.70 -12.28 4.15
N LYS A 100 -4.00 -13.56 4.39
CA LYS A 100 -5.23 -14.20 3.94
C LYS A 100 -6.05 -14.58 5.17
N ILE A 101 -7.27 -14.09 5.25
CA ILE A 101 -8.23 -14.45 6.29
C ILE A 101 -9.35 -15.23 5.63
N VAL A 102 -9.61 -16.44 6.12
CA VAL A 102 -10.76 -17.26 5.69
C VAL A 102 -11.79 -17.23 6.80
N ASN A 103 -12.99 -16.74 6.51
CA ASN A 103 -14.07 -16.65 7.48
C ASN A 103 -15.40 -17.03 6.82
N SER A 104 -16.05 -18.07 7.34
CA SER A 104 -17.35 -18.56 6.84
C SER A 104 -17.40 -18.84 5.34
N GLY A 105 -16.30 -19.34 4.76
CA GLY A 105 -16.20 -19.63 3.33
C GLY A 105 -15.76 -18.44 2.46
N GLU A 106 -15.74 -17.23 3.02
CA GLU A 106 -15.24 -16.04 2.34
C GLU A 106 -13.75 -15.83 2.61
N GLU A 107 -13.04 -15.35 1.59
CA GLU A 107 -11.60 -15.08 1.67
C GLU A 107 -11.32 -13.59 1.54
N TYR A 108 -10.61 -13.05 2.53
CA TYR A 108 -10.20 -11.66 2.56
C TYR A 108 -8.68 -11.56 2.40
N TYR A 109 -8.25 -10.70 1.49
CA TYR A 109 -6.85 -10.54 1.11
C TYR A 109 -6.37 -9.13 1.49
N TYR A 110 -5.26 -9.07 2.22
CA TYR A 110 -4.63 -7.84 2.64
C TYR A 110 -3.12 -7.90 2.42
N ILE A 111 -2.50 -6.73 2.34
CA ILE A 111 -1.06 -6.56 2.53
C ILE A 111 -0.88 -5.78 3.83
N ALA A 112 -0.26 -6.41 4.83
CA ALA A 112 0.20 -5.71 6.01
C ALA A 112 1.64 -5.26 5.79
N THR A 113 1.93 -4.00 6.05
CA THR A 113 3.26 -3.42 5.88
C THR A 113 3.53 -2.41 6.97
N GLN A 114 4.82 -2.19 7.26
CA GLN A 114 5.24 -1.10 8.11
C GLN A 114 4.89 0.26 7.49
N GLY A 115 4.99 1.32 8.29
CA GLY A 115 4.96 2.67 7.75
C GLY A 115 6.15 2.96 6.84
N PRO A 116 5.93 3.42 5.58
CA PRO A 116 7.02 3.70 4.66
C PRO A 116 8.07 4.64 5.25
N LEU A 117 9.34 4.33 5.01
CA LEU A 117 10.48 5.19 5.32
C LEU A 117 10.68 6.18 4.16
N PRO A 118 11.41 7.29 4.38
CA PRO A 118 11.80 8.18 3.28
C PRO A 118 12.48 7.43 2.12
N THR A 119 13.35 6.47 2.46
CA THR A 119 14.09 5.65 1.50
C THR A 119 13.25 4.57 0.81
N THR A 120 12.13 4.15 1.40
CA THR A 120 11.28 3.06 0.87
C THR A 120 9.95 3.57 0.29
N THR A 121 9.81 4.87 0.06
CA THR A 121 8.57 5.45 -0.50
C THR A 121 8.34 5.00 -1.95
N ASN A 122 9.40 4.89 -2.76
CA ASN A 122 9.31 4.32 -4.11
C ASN A 122 8.88 2.85 -4.07
N ASP A 123 9.51 2.06 -3.20
CA ASP A 123 9.23 0.64 -2.98
C ASP A 123 7.77 0.42 -2.59
N PHE A 124 7.22 1.26 -1.69
CA PHE A 124 5.82 1.20 -1.28
C PHE A 124 4.86 1.40 -2.45
N TRP A 125 5.05 2.44 -3.27
CA TRP A 125 4.14 2.69 -4.40
C TRP A 125 4.33 1.69 -5.54
N GLN A 126 5.54 1.16 -5.72
CA GLN A 126 5.77 0.04 -6.63
C GLN A 126 4.98 -1.19 -6.16
N MET A 127 5.03 -1.52 -4.86
CA MET A 127 4.23 -2.60 -4.28
C MET A 127 2.72 -2.39 -4.51
N VAL A 128 2.21 -1.19 -4.25
CA VAL A 128 0.80 -0.83 -4.45
C VAL A 128 0.38 -1.05 -5.91
N LEU A 129 1.19 -0.59 -6.87
CA LEU A 129 0.94 -0.73 -8.30
C LEU A 129 1.03 -2.19 -8.77
N GLU A 130 2.07 -2.92 -8.40
CA GLU A 130 2.27 -4.32 -8.82
C GLU A 130 1.17 -5.26 -8.28
N ASN A 131 0.57 -4.91 -7.14
CA ASN A 131 -0.52 -5.67 -6.52
C ASN A 131 -1.92 -5.13 -6.86
N ASN A 132 -2.03 -4.14 -7.76
CA ASN A 132 -3.30 -3.49 -8.11
C ASN A 132 -4.14 -3.05 -6.89
N SER A 133 -3.48 -2.58 -5.83
CA SER A 133 -4.15 -2.14 -4.61
C SER A 133 -4.75 -0.74 -4.82
N ASN A 134 -6.06 -0.63 -4.67
CA ASN A 134 -6.81 0.63 -4.88
C ASN A 134 -7.20 1.33 -3.56
N VAL A 135 -7.06 0.66 -2.43
CA VAL A 135 -7.36 1.19 -1.10
C VAL A 135 -6.13 1.01 -0.19
N ILE A 136 -5.76 2.09 0.49
CA ILE A 136 -4.71 2.09 1.51
C ILE A 136 -5.36 2.51 2.83
N VAL A 137 -5.27 1.66 3.85
CA VAL A 137 -5.78 1.95 5.19
C VAL A 137 -4.60 2.24 6.11
N MET A 138 -4.46 3.50 6.52
CA MET A 138 -3.45 3.93 7.49
C MET A 138 -4.10 4.04 8.88
N ILE A 139 -3.74 3.15 9.80
CA ILE A 139 -4.34 3.04 11.14
C ILE A 139 -3.52 3.74 12.24
N THR A 140 -2.60 4.62 11.86
CA THR A 140 -1.67 5.29 12.77
C THR A 140 -1.78 6.79 12.67
N ARG A 141 -1.44 7.50 13.76
CA ARG A 141 -1.42 8.97 13.76
C ARG A 141 -0.10 9.46 13.17
N GLU A 142 -0.13 10.59 12.47
CA GLU A 142 1.08 11.25 11.92
C GLU A 142 2.08 11.63 13.02
N VAL A 143 1.55 12.01 14.20
CA VAL A 143 2.30 12.32 15.42
C VAL A 143 1.76 11.48 16.58
N GLU A 144 2.66 10.77 17.26
CA GLU A 144 2.37 10.05 18.51
C GLU A 144 3.33 10.54 19.59
N GLY A 145 2.80 11.05 20.70
CA GLY A 145 3.61 11.52 21.82
C GLY A 145 4.60 12.66 21.47
N GLY A 146 4.27 13.50 20.48
CA GLY A 146 5.13 14.62 20.04
C GLY A 146 6.23 14.23 19.06
N VAL A 147 6.38 12.95 18.72
CA VAL A 147 7.32 12.48 17.70
C VAL A 147 6.59 12.32 16.37
N ILE A 148 7.08 13.00 15.33
CA ILE A 148 6.66 12.73 13.94
C ILE A 148 7.17 11.34 13.58
N LYS A 149 6.30 10.32 13.67
CA LYS A 149 6.69 8.95 13.33
C LYS A 149 6.65 8.71 11.81
N TRP A 150 5.99 9.58 11.05
CA TRP A 150 5.63 9.30 9.66
C TRP A 150 6.25 10.29 8.67
N HIS A 151 6.92 9.71 7.67
CA HIS A 151 7.25 10.42 6.44
C HIS A 151 6.01 10.42 5.55
N HIS A 152 5.67 11.57 4.96
CA HIS A 152 4.60 11.63 3.98
C HIS A 152 5.04 10.88 2.72
N TYR A 153 4.54 9.66 2.57
CA TYR A 153 4.68 8.89 1.33
C TYR A 153 3.66 9.32 0.27
N TRP A 154 3.00 10.46 0.44
CA TRP A 154 1.98 10.99 -0.47
C TRP A 154 2.17 12.51 -0.66
N PRO A 155 1.58 13.11 -1.72
CA PRO A 155 1.65 14.55 -1.93
C PRO A 155 0.89 15.31 -0.84
N ILE A 156 1.55 16.27 -0.19
CA ILE A 156 0.94 17.12 0.85
C ILE A 156 0.13 18.29 0.26
N SER A 157 0.17 18.48 -1.05
CA SER A 157 -0.54 19.55 -1.76
C SER A 157 -1.10 19.04 -3.07
N MET A 158 -2.30 19.51 -3.44
CA MET A 158 -2.91 19.24 -4.75
C MET A 158 -2.17 19.94 -5.90
N LYS A 159 -1.29 20.90 -5.62
CA LYS A 159 -0.56 21.66 -6.64
C LYS A 159 0.68 20.96 -7.19
N LYS A 160 1.22 20.01 -6.43
CA LYS A 160 2.51 19.38 -6.75
C LYS A 160 2.43 17.87 -6.53
N PRO A 161 2.68 17.04 -7.56
CA PRO A 161 2.71 15.60 -7.37
C PRO A 161 3.93 15.17 -6.54
N LEU A 162 3.81 13.96 -5.97
CA LEU A 162 4.96 13.22 -5.47
C LEU A 162 5.63 12.53 -6.66
N GLU A 163 6.87 12.95 -6.93
CA GLU A 163 7.70 12.42 -8.00
C GLU A 163 8.38 11.12 -7.56
N LEU A 164 8.02 10.00 -8.17
CA LEU A 164 8.64 8.71 -7.91
C LEU A 164 9.36 8.20 -9.16
N LYS A 165 10.21 7.17 -8.99
CA LYS A 165 11.03 6.61 -10.06
C LYS A 165 10.20 6.18 -11.27
N ASN A 166 9.10 5.46 -11.01
CA ASN A 166 8.28 4.82 -12.04
C ASN A 166 6.87 5.41 -12.17
N CYS A 167 6.48 6.37 -11.33
CA CYS A 167 5.16 6.97 -11.37
C CYS A 167 5.13 8.39 -10.78
N HIS A 168 4.01 9.07 -10.99
CA HIS A 168 3.64 10.31 -10.31
C HIS A 168 2.39 10.04 -9.48
N ILE A 169 2.37 10.53 -8.24
CA ILE A 169 1.18 10.49 -7.40
C ILE A 169 0.62 11.90 -7.30
N PHE A 170 -0.65 12.08 -7.65
CA PHE A 170 -1.38 13.33 -7.48
C PHE A 170 -2.38 13.18 -6.36
N LEU A 171 -2.50 14.21 -5.52
CA LEU A 171 -3.61 14.34 -4.59
C LEU A 171 -4.74 15.08 -5.31
N GLU A 172 -5.79 14.35 -5.68
CA GLU A 172 -6.95 14.91 -6.41
C GLU A 172 -7.95 15.57 -5.47
N ASN A 173 -8.19 14.92 -4.34
CA ASN A 173 -9.16 15.39 -3.35
C ASN A 173 -8.82 14.84 -1.97
N TYR A 174 -9.26 15.52 -0.93
CA TYR A 174 -9.23 15.00 0.42
C TYR A 174 -10.38 15.55 1.26
N GLN A 175 -10.78 14.79 2.26
CA GLN A 175 -11.79 15.18 3.21
C GLN A 175 -11.35 14.76 4.61
N ILE A 176 -11.35 15.73 5.53
CA ILE A 176 -11.10 15.50 6.95
C ILE A 176 -12.45 15.25 7.61
N LEU A 177 -12.59 14.10 8.26
CA LEU A 177 -13.78 13.71 9.03
C LEU A 177 -13.41 13.65 10.52
N GLN A 178 -14.41 13.41 11.37
CA GLN A 178 -14.20 13.38 12.82
C GLN A 178 -13.15 12.34 13.27
N TYR A 179 -13.11 11.18 12.62
CA TYR A 179 -12.28 10.04 13.07
C TYR A 179 -11.15 9.66 12.10
N PHE A 180 -11.23 10.05 10.83
CA PHE A 180 -10.26 9.68 9.81
C PHE A 180 -10.21 10.72 8.68
N ILE A 181 -9.22 10.57 7.79
CA ILE A 181 -9.05 11.44 6.62
C ILE A 181 -9.14 10.57 5.38
N ILE A 182 -10.00 10.95 4.44
CA ILE A 182 -10.07 10.33 3.11
C ILE A 182 -9.17 11.13 2.18
N ARG A 183 -8.32 10.44 1.41
CA ARG A 183 -7.51 11.05 0.35
C ARG A 183 -7.70 10.26 -0.93
N ILE A 184 -7.98 10.96 -2.02
CA ILE A 184 -8.12 10.40 -3.36
C ILE A 184 -6.84 10.68 -4.12
N PHE A 185 -6.17 9.62 -4.54
CA PHE A 185 -4.93 9.71 -5.28
C PHE A 185 -5.15 9.30 -6.73
N GLN A 186 -4.58 10.06 -7.66
CA GLN A 186 -4.36 9.60 -9.02
C GLN A 186 -2.91 9.13 -9.15
N VAL A 187 -2.73 7.89 -9.60
CA VAL A 187 -1.40 7.32 -9.82
C VAL A 187 -1.16 7.20 -11.33
N VAL A 188 -0.16 7.91 -11.83
CA VAL A 188 0.18 7.92 -13.26
C VAL A 188 1.54 7.25 -13.44
N LYS A 189 1.54 6.04 -14.03
CA LYS A 189 2.80 5.35 -14.36
C LYS A 189 3.58 6.17 -15.38
N LYS A 190 4.87 6.39 -15.11
CA LYS A 190 5.79 7.05 -16.05
C LYS A 190 5.94 6.13 -17.25
N SER A 191 5.43 6.58 -18.39
CA SER A 191 5.64 5.89 -19.67
C SER A 191 6.89 6.45 -20.35
N PHE A 192 7.64 5.57 -21.00
CA PHE A 192 8.74 5.98 -21.85
C PHE A 192 8.17 6.66 -23.10
N ASN A 193 8.35 7.98 -23.21
CA ASN A 193 7.96 8.74 -24.38
C ASN A 193 9.13 9.63 -24.81
N ILE A 194 9.70 9.32 -25.97
CA ILE A 194 10.88 10.00 -26.52
C ILE A 194 10.63 11.50 -26.66
N MET A 195 9.44 11.90 -27.12
CA MET A 195 9.12 13.31 -27.33
C MET A 195 8.93 14.07 -26.00
N ASN A 196 8.37 13.42 -24.98
CA ASN A 196 8.32 13.99 -23.63
C ASN A 196 9.74 14.24 -23.08
N ILE A 197 10.64 13.25 -23.22
CA ILE A 197 12.04 13.38 -22.82
C ILE A 197 12.74 14.52 -23.58
N VAL A 198 12.54 14.61 -24.91
CA VAL A 198 13.09 15.72 -25.72
C VAL A 198 12.55 17.07 -25.24
N GLY A 199 11.25 17.15 -24.90
CA GLY A 199 10.63 18.34 -24.33
C GLY A 199 11.33 18.79 -23.05
N GLN A 200 11.47 17.88 -22.08
CA GLN A 200 12.17 18.14 -20.80
C GLN A 200 13.64 18.55 -21.00
N MET A 201 14.34 17.96 -21.98
CA MET A 201 15.70 18.37 -22.32
C MET A 201 15.75 19.81 -22.85
N ARG A 202 14.76 20.22 -23.65
CA ARG A 202 14.69 21.56 -24.24
C ARG A 202 14.35 22.65 -23.22
N GLU A 203 13.60 22.31 -22.18
CA GLU A 203 13.34 23.20 -21.04
C GLU A 203 14.64 23.53 -20.28
N GLN A 204 15.54 22.57 -20.15
CA GLN A 204 16.82 22.73 -19.45
C GLN A 204 17.92 23.34 -20.35
N ARG A 205 17.88 23.03 -21.65
CA ARG A 205 18.84 23.55 -22.63
C ARG A 205 18.15 23.78 -23.96
N TYR A 206 18.02 25.05 -24.34
CA TYR A 206 17.41 25.42 -25.61
C TYR A 206 18.05 24.68 -26.79
N GLY A 207 17.22 24.14 -27.67
CA GLY A 207 17.67 23.46 -28.88
C GLY A 207 18.23 22.06 -28.67
N MET A 208 17.95 21.37 -27.57
CA MET A 208 18.24 19.92 -27.49
C MET A 208 17.47 19.14 -28.59
N ILE A 209 18.18 18.30 -29.34
CA ILE A 209 17.68 17.44 -30.44
C ILE A 209 16.97 18.27 -31.52
N GLN A 210 17.73 18.80 -32.48
CA GLN A 210 17.25 19.85 -33.40
C GLN A 210 16.66 19.32 -34.72
N THR A 211 17.10 18.16 -35.18
CA THR A 211 16.78 17.67 -36.52
C THR A 211 15.80 16.50 -36.49
N LYS A 212 15.00 16.38 -37.56
CA LYS A 212 14.13 15.20 -37.79
C LYS A 212 14.93 13.90 -37.80
N VAL A 213 16.17 13.94 -38.31
CA VAL A 213 17.07 12.79 -38.36
C VAL A 213 17.45 12.32 -36.95
N THR A 214 17.78 13.24 -36.04
CA THR A 214 18.14 12.88 -34.67
C THR A 214 16.95 12.31 -33.90
N VAL A 215 15.74 12.86 -34.08
CA VAL A 215 14.52 12.27 -33.49
C VAL A 215 14.30 10.86 -34.03
N TYR A 216 14.35 10.67 -35.35
CA TYR A 216 14.22 9.35 -35.97
C TYR A 216 15.26 8.35 -35.44
N LEU A 217 16.51 8.81 -35.26
CA LEU A 217 17.58 8.00 -34.69
C LEU A 217 17.27 7.54 -33.25
N CYS A 218 16.74 8.43 -32.40
CA CYS A 218 16.31 8.03 -31.05
C CYS A 218 15.27 6.91 -31.09
N TYR A 219 14.25 7.02 -31.97
CA TYR A 219 13.25 5.97 -32.15
C TYR A 219 13.85 4.67 -32.68
N LYS A 220 14.73 4.76 -33.69
CA LYS A 220 15.41 3.59 -34.27
C LYS A 220 16.27 2.84 -33.26
N ILE A 221 17.05 3.55 -32.46
CA ILE A 221 17.89 2.94 -31.43
C ILE A 221 17.04 2.25 -30.37
N VAL A 222 15.97 2.91 -29.90
CA VAL A 222 15.06 2.29 -28.93
C VAL A 222 14.44 1.02 -29.50
N LEU A 223 13.95 1.06 -30.74
CA LEU A 223 13.41 -0.13 -31.41
C LEU A 223 14.44 -1.26 -31.53
N GLU A 224 15.67 -0.95 -31.92
CA GLU A 224 16.75 -1.94 -32.06
C GLU A 224 17.10 -2.57 -30.71
N VAL A 225 17.20 -1.77 -29.64
CA VAL A 225 17.43 -2.26 -28.27
C VAL A 225 16.28 -3.16 -27.83
N LEU A 226 15.04 -2.74 -28.02
CA LEU A 226 13.87 -3.54 -27.67
C LEU A 226 13.83 -4.86 -28.44
N GLN A 227 14.16 -4.86 -29.73
CA GLN A 227 14.27 -6.08 -30.53
C GLN A 227 15.31 -7.04 -29.96
N LYS A 228 16.51 -6.55 -29.60
CA LYS A 228 17.56 -7.37 -28.98
C LYS A 228 17.09 -7.97 -27.64
N LEU A 229 16.42 -7.17 -26.81
CA LEU A 229 15.90 -7.64 -25.52
C LEU A 229 14.84 -8.73 -25.69
N LEU A 230 13.95 -8.60 -26.69
CA LEU A 230 12.93 -9.63 -26.98
C LEU A 230 13.53 -10.95 -27.48
N THR A 231 14.75 -10.93 -28.02
CA THR A 231 15.45 -12.13 -28.49
C THR A 231 16.34 -12.79 -27.44
N LEU A 232 16.52 -12.17 -26.27
CA LEU A 232 17.21 -12.78 -25.13
C LEU A 232 16.26 -13.79 -24.46
N LYS A 233 16.49 -15.08 -24.71
CA LYS A 233 15.88 -16.18 -23.96
C LYS A 233 16.57 -16.35 -22.61
#